data_AF-A0A7D9JCF7-F1
#
_entry.id   AF-A0A7D9JCF7-F1
#
_cell.length_a   1.000
_cell.length_b   1.000
_cell.length_c   1.000
_cell.angle_alpha   90.00
_cell.angle_beta   90.00
_cell.angle_gamma   90.00
#
_symmetry.space_group_name_H-M   'P 1'
#
loop_
_entity.id
_entity.type
_entity.pdbx_description
1 polymer ?
#
loop_
_entity_poly.entity_id
_entity_poly.type
_entity_poly.pdbx_seq_one_letter_code
_entity_poly.pdbx_strand_id
1 'polypeptide(L)'
;MVRNYKRKTNRANWSEEQMKLAILAVENKELSIRKAAVVFGVPKDSLNRRVKGKLKSLSAEEKHKNILGRYRATLTHDQEKELEDHIIDMDQAFYGLSINDIRAIVDDYCQKNNIKNNFNSDNKMAGRDFVEGFMKRHPKLSLRRPKKVEES
;
A
#
# COMPACT_ATOMS: atom_id res chain seq x y z
N MET A 1 -16.20 5.60 12.49
CA MET A 1 -14.82 5.97 12.09
C MET A 1 -14.91 7.03 11.00
N VAL A 2 -14.25 8.19 11.13
CA VAL A 2 -14.31 9.25 10.11
C VAL A 2 -13.57 8.76 8.86
N ARG A 3 -14.29 8.54 7.75
CA ARG A 3 -13.73 7.96 6.52
C ARG A 3 -12.67 8.86 5.87
N ASN A 4 -12.81 10.19 5.98
CA ASN A 4 -11.88 11.18 5.42
C ASN A 4 -11.30 12.06 6.54
N TYR A 5 -10.17 11.67 7.12
CA TYR A 5 -9.45 12.47 8.11
C TYR A 5 -8.49 13.44 7.45
N LYS A 6 -8.72 14.76 7.58
CA LYS A 6 -7.75 15.79 7.21
C LYS A 6 -6.70 15.93 8.32
N ARG A 7 -5.43 15.69 7.99
CA ARG A 7 -4.33 15.73 8.98
C ARG A 7 -4.01 17.17 9.37
N LYS A 8 -3.66 17.37 10.64
CA LYS A 8 -3.28 18.68 11.21
C LYS A 8 -1.77 18.92 11.26
N THR A 9 -0.93 17.93 10.94
CA THR A 9 0.52 17.97 11.17
C THR A 9 1.32 17.77 9.88
N ASN A 10 2.41 18.52 9.70
CA ASN A 10 3.32 18.42 8.55
C ASN A 10 4.43 17.35 8.73
N ARG A 11 4.17 16.30 9.52
CA ARG A 11 5.15 15.21 9.74
C ARG A 11 5.29 14.37 8.46
N ALA A 12 6.52 14.01 8.10
CA ALA A 12 6.91 13.43 6.81
C ALA A 12 6.62 14.28 5.58
N ASN A 13 6.74 15.59 5.73
CA ASN A 13 6.85 16.50 4.60
C ASN A 13 8.32 16.64 4.16
N TRP A 14 8.90 15.56 3.62
CA TRP A 14 10.22 15.58 2.98
C TRP A 14 10.17 14.77 1.69
N SER A 15 11.09 15.04 0.76
CA SER A 15 11.22 14.29 -0.48
C SER A 15 11.74 12.88 -0.20
N GLU A 16 11.06 11.86 -0.73
CA GLU A 16 11.47 10.46 -0.62
C GLU A 16 12.81 10.22 -1.34
N GLU A 17 13.05 10.93 -2.44
CA GLU A 17 14.32 10.89 -3.18
C GLU A 17 15.47 11.45 -2.35
N GLN A 18 15.29 12.61 -1.72
CA GLN A 18 16.31 13.20 -0.84
C GLN A 18 16.59 12.32 0.37
N MET A 19 15.57 11.67 0.93
CA MET A 19 15.74 10.70 2.01
C MET A 19 16.51 9.47 1.54
N LYS A 20 16.27 8.98 0.32
CA LYS A 20 17.00 7.85 -0.28
C LYS A 20 18.48 8.18 -0.43
N LEU A 21 18.80 9.35 -1.01
CA LEU A 21 20.18 9.82 -1.15
C LEU A 21 20.88 9.98 0.21
N ALA A 22 20.18 10.55 1.20
CA ALA A 22 20.71 10.71 2.54
C ALA A 22 21.00 9.37 3.24
N ILE A 23 20.15 8.36 3.05
CA ILE A 23 20.41 7.01 3.58
C ILE A 23 21.66 6.42 2.92
N LEU A 24 21.75 6.47 1.59
CA LEU A 24 22.87 5.90 0.84
C LEU A 24 24.20 6.55 1.23
N ALA A 25 24.26 7.88 1.31
CA ALA A 25 25.48 8.59 1.72
C ALA A 25 25.95 8.21 3.13
N VAL A 26 25.03 7.88 4.04
CA VAL A 26 25.36 7.43 5.40
C VAL A 26 25.74 5.95 5.43
N GLU A 27 25.04 5.09 4.67
CA GLU A 27 25.35 3.65 4.58
C GLU A 27 26.71 3.42 3.90
N ASN A 28 27.06 4.22 2.88
CA ASN A 28 28.37 4.26 2.22
C ASN A 28 29.48 4.88 3.09
N LYS A 29 29.17 5.38 4.29
CA LYS A 29 30.09 6.08 5.21
C LYS A 29 30.72 7.37 4.65
N GLU A 30 30.13 7.96 3.60
CA GLU A 30 30.59 9.22 3.01
C GLU A 30 30.27 10.41 3.92
N LEU A 31 29.10 10.40 4.56
CA LEU A 31 28.63 11.48 5.44
C LEU A 31 28.13 10.94 6.79
N SER A 32 28.33 11.74 7.83
CA SER A 32 27.67 11.49 9.13
C SER A 32 26.18 11.80 9.03
N ILE A 33 25.34 11.14 9.85
CA ILE A 33 23.89 11.36 9.89
C ILE A 33 23.53 12.84 10.00
N ARG A 34 24.26 13.59 10.84
CA ARG A 34 24.01 15.02 11.04
C ARG A 34 24.34 15.83 9.79
N LYS A 35 25.45 15.52 9.12
CA LYS A 35 25.88 16.20 7.90
C LYS A 35 24.95 15.88 6.73
N ALA A 36 24.59 14.61 6.54
CA ALA A 36 23.62 14.18 5.53
C ALA A 36 22.24 14.83 5.71
N ALA A 37 21.76 14.93 6.95
CA ALA A 37 20.48 15.61 7.24
C ALA A 37 20.46 17.07 6.76
N VAL A 38 21.57 17.79 6.94
CA VAL A 38 21.70 19.19 6.49
C VAL A 38 21.82 19.25 4.96
N VAL A 39 22.69 18.43 4.37
CA VAL A 39 22.98 18.44 2.92
C VAL A 39 21.73 18.13 2.09
N PHE A 40 20.96 17.12 2.48
CA PHE A 40 19.78 16.67 1.74
C PHE A 40 18.47 17.30 2.25
N GLY A 41 18.54 18.21 3.23
CA GLY A 41 17.35 18.88 3.77
C GLY A 41 16.32 17.95 4.41
N VAL A 42 16.77 16.83 5.02
CA VAL A 42 15.89 15.84 5.66
C VAL A 42 16.01 15.89 7.18
N PRO A 43 14.93 15.61 7.95
CA PRO A 43 15.02 15.64 9.41
C PRO A 43 15.98 14.58 9.95
N LYS A 44 16.96 15.02 10.75
CA LYS A 44 17.99 14.17 11.36
C LYS A 44 17.42 12.94 12.06
N ASP A 45 16.38 13.10 12.87
CA ASP A 45 15.81 11.99 13.64
C ASP A 45 15.11 10.97 12.72
N SER A 46 14.46 11.45 11.66
CA SER A 46 13.85 10.62 10.63
C SER A 46 14.90 9.78 9.89
N LEU A 47 16.05 10.39 9.56
CA LEU A 47 17.20 9.71 8.94
C LEU A 47 17.84 8.71 9.91
N ASN A 48 18.09 9.11 11.16
CA ASN A 48 18.67 8.25 12.19
C ASN A 48 17.81 7.00 12.44
N ARG A 49 16.49 7.16 12.49
CA ARG A 49 15.55 6.04 12.68
C ARG A 49 15.59 5.03 11.54
N ARG A 50 15.95 5.45 10.33
CA ARG A 50 16.10 4.61 9.12
C ARG A 50 17.44 3.89 9.07
N VAL A 51 18.53 4.56 9.44
CA VAL A 51 19.88 3.97 9.38
C VAL A 51 20.20 3.11 10.59
N LYS A 52 19.88 3.59 11.80
CA LYS A 52 20.29 2.97 13.07
C LYS A 52 19.13 2.50 13.94
N GLY A 53 17.92 2.97 13.66
CA GLY A 53 16.75 2.73 14.51
C GLY A 53 15.80 1.65 14.01
N LYS A 54 14.55 1.78 14.44
CA LYS A 54 13.46 0.80 14.21
C LYS A 54 13.12 0.51 12.74
N LEU A 55 13.61 1.32 11.79
CA LEU A 55 13.34 1.13 10.36
C LEU A 55 14.55 0.59 9.60
N LYS A 56 15.64 0.20 10.30
CA LYS A 56 16.85 -0.36 9.69
C LYS A 56 16.59 -1.67 8.95
N SER A 57 15.69 -2.51 9.46
CA SER A 57 15.36 -3.82 8.90
C SER A 57 14.35 -3.78 7.74
N LEU A 58 13.86 -2.60 7.35
CA LEU A 58 12.99 -2.47 6.19
C LEU A 58 13.78 -2.65 4.89
N SER A 59 13.08 -3.03 3.82
CA SER A 59 13.67 -3.06 2.49
C SER A 59 14.14 -1.67 2.04
N ALA A 60 15.09 -1.60 1.13
CA ALA A 60 15.61 -0.33 0.59
C ALA A 60 14.49 0.55 0.01
N GLU A 61 13.51 -0.08 -0.63
CA GLU A 61 12.34 0.55 -1.25
C GLU A 61 11.39 1.17 -0.22
N GLU A 62 11.35 0.61 0.98
CA GLU A 62 10.47 1.07 2.06
C GLU A 62 11.16 2.05 2.99
N LYS A 63 12.48 1.91 3.19
CA LYS A 63 13.28 2.75 4.08
C LYS A 63 13.11 4.23 3.76
N HIS A 64 13.08 4.61 2.49
CA HIS A 64 13.02 6.02 2.08
C HIS A 64 11.60 6.59 2.00
N LYS A 65 10.56 5.74 2.02
CA LYS A 65 9.16 6.18 1.97
C LYS A 65 8.75 7.01 3.19
N ASN A 66 7.73 7.85 2.99
CA ASN A 66 7.13 8.69 4.03
C ASN A 66 6.21 7.91 4.99
N ILE A 67 6.81 6.92 5.66
CA ILE A 67 6.10 5.99 6.55
C ILE A 67 5.67 6.69 7.84
N LEU A 68 4.35 6.80 8.06
CA LEU A 68 3.77 7.15 9.36
C LEU A 68 2.86 6.07 9.92
N GLY A 69 2.91 5.92 11.24
CA GLY A 69 2.10 4.96 11.97
C GLY A 69 2.50 3.50 11.74
N ARG A 70 1.69 2.61 12.30
CA ARG A 70 1.88 1.15 12.23
C ARG A 70 1.32 0.51 10.97
N TYR A 71 0.29 1.13 10.38
CA TYR A 71 -0.45 0.52 9.28
C TYR A 71 0.43 0.43 8.03
N ARG A 72 0.41 -0.74 7.41
CA ARG A 72 1.04 -1.05 6.13
C ARG A 72 -0.02 -1.61 5.20
N ALA A 73 0.15 -1.39 3.91
CA ALA A 73 -0.67 -2.09 2.93
C ALA A 73 -0.43 -3.59 3.07
N THR A 74 -1.50 -4.38 3.01
CA THR A 74 -1.42 -5.84 3.12
C THR A 74 -0.75 -6.45 1.88
N LEU A 75 -0.98 -5.84 0.71
CA LEU A 75 -0.40 -6.23 -0.58
C LEU A 75 0.60 -5.17 -1.06
N THR A 76 1.66 -5.60 -1.75
CA THR A 76 2.58 -4.71 -2.47
C THR A 76 1.92 -4.17 -3.74
N HIS A 77 2.52 -3.15 -4.37
CA HIS A 77 1.98 -2.60 -5.61
C HIS A 77 1.92 -3.64 -6.72
N ASP A 78 2.95 -4.49 -6.83
CA ASP A 78 3.02 -5.53 -7.85
C ASP A 78 1.98 -6.62 -7.60
N GLN A 79 1.80 -7.03 -6.34
CA GLN A 79 0.75 -7.98 -5.95
C GLN A 79 -0.65 -7.43 -6.19
N GLU A 80 -0.87 -6.14 -5.91
CA GLU A 80 -2.14 -5.50 -6.21
C GLU A 80 -2.43 -5.47 -7.71
N LYS A 81 -1.40 -5.26 -8.54
CA LYS A 81 -1.54 -5.26 -9.99
C LYS A 81 -1.83 -6.65 -10.55
N GLU A 82 -1.11 -7.67 -10.10
CA GLU A 82 -1.39 -9.06 -10.47
C GLU A 82 -2.83 -9.46 -10.10
N LEU A 83 -3.28 -9.04 -8.92
CA LEU A 83 -4.65 -9.27 -8.47
C LEU A 83 -5.69 -8.47 -9.28
N GLU A 84 -5.37 -7.24 -9.68
CA GLU A 84 -6.21 -6.42 -10.59
C GLU A 84 -6.41 -7.16 -11.93
N ASP A 85 -5.32 -7.57 -12.57
CA ASP A 85 -5.36 -8.26 -13.86
C ASP A 85 -6.16 -9.57 -13.76
N HIS A 86 -5.94 -10.35 -12.70
CA HIS A 86 -6.68 -11.59 -12.46
C HIS A 86 -8.20 -11.36 -12.27
N ILE A 87 -8.59 -10.30 -11.55
CA ILE A 87 -10.01 -9.96 -11.37
C ILE A 87 -10.64 -9.52 -12.68
N ILE A 88 -9.93 -8.77 -13.53
CA ILE A 88 -10.43 -8.32 -14.84
C ILE A 88 -10.70 -9.53 -15.74
N ASP A 89 -9.77 -10.49 -15.79
CA ASP A 89 -9.92 -11.70 -16.60
C ASP A 89 -11.14 -12.53 -16.17
N MET A 90 -11.35 -12.66 -14.85
CA MET A 90 -12.52 -13.34 -14.31
C MET A 90 -13.83 -12.57 -14.56
N ASP A 91 -13.82 -11.23 -14.45
CA ASP A 91 -15.00 -10.40 -14.72
C ASP A 91 -15.50 -10.57 -16.16
N GLN A 92 -14.58 -10.67 -17.12
CA GLN A 92 -14.88 -10.93 -18.52
C GLN A 92 -15.45 -12.34 -18.74
N ALA A 93 -14.94 -13.35 -18.03
CA ALA A 93 -15.35 -14.75 -18.18
C ALA A 93 -16.73 -15.06 -17.54
N PHE A 94 -17.06 -14.42 -16.42
CA PHE A 94 -18.24 -14.78 -15.59
C PHE A 94 -19.41 -13.78 -15.68
N TYR A 95 -19.43 -12.90 -16.68
CA TYR A 95 -20.50 -11.90 -16.89
C TYR A 95 -20.68 -10.89 -15.74
N GLY A 96 -19.66 -10.67 -14.92
CA GLY A 96 -19.66 -9.70 -13.83
C GLY A 96 -19.37 -10.31 -12.47
N LEU A 97 -18.39 -9.76 -11.75
CA LEU A 97 -18.07 -10.13 -10.37
C LEU A 97 -18.80 -9.23 -9.37
N SER A 98 -19.38 -9.84 -8.35
CA SER A 98 -19.91 -9.10 -7.20
C SER A 98 -18.79 -8.70 -6.24
N ILE A 99 -19.09 -7.76 -5.34
CA ILE A 99 -18.17 -7.39 -4.25
C ILE A 99 -17.79 -8.62 -3.40
N ASN A 100 -18.72 -9.55 -3.19
CA ASN A 100 -18.45 -10.73 -2.37
C ASN A 100 -17.49 -11.69 -3.08
N ASP A 101 -17.58 -11.81 -4.40
CA ASP A 101 -16.66 -12.62 -5.19
C ASP A 101 -15.25 -12.03 -5.13
N ILE A 102 -15.13 -10.71 -5.30
CA ILE A 102 -13.84 -10.02 -5.15
C ILE A 102 -13.26 -10.21 -3.75
N ARG A 103 -14.09 -10.18 -2.70
CA ARG A 103 -13.65 -10.44 -1.33
C ARG A 103 -13.13 -11.87 -1.13
N ALA A 104 -13.75 -12.85 -1.78
CA ALA A 104 -13.30 -14.24 -1.74
C ALA A 104 -12.00 -14.43 -2.53
N ILE A 105 -11.92 -13.86 -3.73
CA ILE A 105 -10.72 -13.89 -4.60
C ILE A 105 -9.51 -13.29 -3.88
N VAL A 106 -9.68 -12.13 -3.23
CA VAL A 106 -8.60 -11.47 -2.48
C VAL A 106 -8.12 -12.34 -1.31
N ASP A 107 -9.04 -12.98 -0.58
CA ASP A 107 -8.70 -13.85 0.54
C ASP A 107 -7.92 -15.08 0.06
N ASP A 108 -8.41 -15.73 -0.99
CA ASP A 108 -7.78 -16.88 -1.63
C ASP A 108 -6.38 -16.53 -2.17
N TYR A 109 -6.21 -15.39 -2.84
CA TYR A 109 -4.91 -14.90 -3.29
C TYR A 109 -3.93 -14.70 -2.12
N CYS A 110 -4.41 -14.15 -0.99
CA CYS A 110 -3.56 -13.96 0.18
C CYS A 110 -3.15 -15.29 0.83
N GLN A 111 -4.07 -16.26 0.89
CA GLN A 111 -3.77 -17.59 1.43
C GLN A 111 -2.77 -18.34 0.54
N LYS A 112 -3.01 -18.36 -0.78
CA LYS A 112 -2.12 -19.03 -1.75
C LYS A 112 -0.71 -18.48 -1.75
N ASN A 113 -0.56 -17.16 -1.61
CA ASN A 113 0.74 -16.48 -1.59
C ASN A 113 1.35 -16.38 -0.18
N ASN A 114 0.76 -17.02 0.84
CA ASN A 114 1.19 -16.95 2.24
C ASN A 114 1.36 -15.50 2.76
N ILE A 115 0.50 -14.59 2.30
CA ILE A 115 0.52 -13.19 2.67
C ILE A 115 -0.20 -13.03 4.00
N LYS A 116 0.55 -12.58 5.02
CA LYS A 116 0.01 -12.29 6.34
C LYS A 116 -1.03 -11.17 6.25
N ASN A 117 -2.29 -11.54 6.43
CA ASN A 117 -3.43 -10.64 6.44
C ASN A 117 -4.14 -10.69 7.81
N ASN A 118 -5.05 -9.74 8.03
CA ASN A 118 -5.91 -9.70 9.21
C ASN A 118 -7.37 -10.01 8.83
N PHE A 119 -7.58 -10.73 7.74
CA PHE A 119 -8.90 -11.09 7.27
C PHE A 119 -9.52 -12.14 8.18
N ASN A 120 -10.84 -12.26 8.10
CA ASN A 120 -11.55 -13.22 8.93
C ASN A 120 -11.40 -14.61 8.29
N SER A 121 -10.56 -15.45 8.89
CA SER A 121 -10.29 -16.81 8.43
C SER A 121 -11.54 -17.71 8.40
N ASP A 122 -12.52 -17.46 9.28
CA ASP A 122 -13.73 -18.29 9.38
C ASP A 122 -14.68 -18.05 8.20
N ASN A 123 -14.75 -16.79 7.73
CA ASN A 123 -15.63 -16.40 6.63
C ASN A 123 -14.97 -16.48 5.25
N LYS A 124 -13.66 -16.81 5.18
CA LYS A 124 -12.87 -16.87 3.93
C LYS A 124 -13.09 -15.65 3.02
N MET A 125 -13.11 -14.47 3.63
CA MET A 125 -13.45 -13.22 2.94
C MET A 125 -12.58 -12.07 3.43
N ALA A 126 -12.07 -11.29 2.48
CA ALA A 126 -11.41 -10.04 2.76
C ALA A 126 -12.35 -9.02 3.42
N GLY A 127 -11.78 -8.11 4.20
CA GLY A 127 -12.54 -7.03 4.84
C GLY A 127 -13.18 -6.08 3.82
N ARG A 128 -14.39 -5.59 4.08
CA ARG A 128 -15.09 -4.66 3.18
C ARG A 128 -14.29 -3.38 2.94
N ASP A 129 -13.68 -2.83 3.99
CA ASP A 129 -12.84 -1.63 3.89
C ASP A 129 -11.58 -1.86 3.04
N PHE A 130 -11.04 -3.08 3.06
CA PHE A 130 -9.89 -3.44 2.21
C PHE A 130 -10.28 -3.38 0.74
N VAL A 131 -11.37 -4.04 0.36
CA VAL A 131 -11.85 -4.08 -1.03
C VAL A 131 -12.29 -2.70 -1.52
N GLU A 132 -12.97 -1.91 -0.69
CA GLU A 132 -13.32 -0.53 -1.04
C GLU A 132 -12.06 0.33 -1.28
N GLY A 133 -11.04 0.17 -0.45
CA GLY A 133 -9.76 0.84 -0.64
C GLY A 133 -9.02 0.37 -1.89
N PHE A 134 -9.05 -0.93 -2.17
CA PHE A 134 -8.43 -1.55 -3.35
C PHE A 134 -9.08 -1.04 -4.64
N MET A 135 -10.41 -1.06 -4.76
CA MET A 135 -11.12 -0.51 -5.92
C MET A 135 -10.87 0.99 -6.12
N LYS A 136 -10.68 1.76 -5.04
CA LYS A 136 -10.31 3.19 -5.17
C LYS A 136 -8.90 3.40 -5.74
N ARG A 137 -7.97 2.47 -5.50
CA ARG A 137 -6.62 2.50 -6.09
C ARG A 137 -6.61 2.01 -7.54
N HIS A 138 -7.54 1.12 -7.88
CA HIS A 138 -7.64 0.43 -9.17
C HIS A 138 -8.96 0.76 -9.87
N PRO A 139 -9.11 1.97 -10.44
CA PRO A 139 -10.37 2.44 -11.01
C PRO A 139 -10.83 1.64 -12.23
N LYS A 140 -9.99 0.78 -12.81
CA LYS A 140 -10.39 -0.15 -13.88
C LYS A 140 -11.36 -1.21 -13.38
N LEU A 141 -11.28 -1.56 -12.09
CA LEU A 141 -12.21 -2.46 -11.42
C LEU A 141 -13.50 -1.71 -11.08
N SER A 142 -14.28 -1.36 -12.11
CA SER A 142 -15.61 -0.81 -11.90
C SER A 142 -16.61 -1.95 -11.72
N LEU A 143 -17.30 -1.96 -10.58
CA LEU A 143 -18.46 -2.84 -10.39
C LEU A 143 -19.49 -2.57 -11.48
N ARG A 144 -19.86 -3.62 -12.22
CA ARG A 144 -20.87 -3.52 -13.28
C ARG A 144 -22.19 -3.07 -12.65
N ARG A 145 -22.67 -1.88 -13.03
CA ARG A 145 -24.03 -1.44 -12.68
C ARG A 145 -24.99 -2.15 -13.63
N PRO A 146 -26.09 -2.77 -13.14
CA PRO A 146 -27.09 -3.32 -14.04
C PRO A 146 -27.60 -2.19 -14.95
N LYS A 147 -27.42 -2.36 -16.26
CA LYS A 147 -27.98 -1.45 -17.25
C LYS A 147 -29.48 -1.74 -17.28
N LYS A 148 -30.30 -0.72 -17.03
CA LYS A 148 -31.76 -0.84 -17.18
C LYS A 148 -32.02 -1.26 -18.62
N VAL A 149 -32.67 -2.41 -18.81
CA VAL A 149 -33.11 -2.83 -20.14
C VAL A 149 -34.25 -1.87 -20.50
N GLU A 150 -34.05 -1.02 -21.50
CA GLU A 150 -35.17 -0.28 -22.09
C GLU A 150 -35.89 -1.28 -22.99
N GLU A 151 -37.07 -1.72 -22.55
CA GLU A 151 -38.01 -2.49 -23.36
C GLU A 151 -38.64 -1.54 -24.38
N SER A 152 -38.42 -1.82 -25.67
CA SER A 152 -38.99 -1.10 -26.80
C SER A 152 -40.43 -1.53 -27.10
#